data_AF-A0A962RLR9-F1
#
_entry.id   AF-A0A962RLR9-F1
#
_cell.length_a   1.000
_cell.length_b   1.000
_cell.length_c   1.000
_cell.angle_alpha   90.00
_cell.angle_beta   90.00
_cell.angle_gamma   90.00
#
_symmetry.space_group_name_H-M   'P 1'
#
loop_
_entity.id
_entity.type
_entity.pdbx_description
1 polymer ?
#
loop_
_entity_poly.entity_id
_entity_poly.type
_entity_poly.pdbx_seq_one_letter_code
_entity_poly.pdbx_strand_id
1 'polypeptide(L)'
;MPETDPWSAFERDPGARLAVIVTLASPAEPMAHSYAGADTDRHQRLAQRARRRAAIARLQTGVLDRIHVSRREGYGAGSRAYVRVRDVFSAFPIMTLSVDAAGLQALLEDPRVESVVPEQPTPFALASSLPLLTGQPFGVPLSHDGSGQAVVILDSGVDSTHRAFTGRVVEEACFSRTLTSGGASSTTLCPNGAQTLGASPGMVGAGAAMPCTHHSLCDHGTHVAG
;
A
#
# COMPACT_ATOMS: atom_id res chain seq x y z
N MET A 1 8.50 14.42 -16.85
CA MET A 1 9.94 14.12 -17.00
C MET A 1 10.02 12.70 -17.56
N PRO A 2 10.89 12.38 -18.54
CA PRO A 2 11.02 10.99 -18.95
C PRO A 2 11.47 10.20 -17.71
N GLU A 3 10.66 9.22 -17.28
CA GLU A 3 11.01 8.33 -16.18
C GLU A 3 12.32 7.64 -16.55
N THR A 4 13.38 8.03 -15.85
CA THR A 4 14.61 7.26 -15.87
C THR A 4 14.28 5.92 -15.21
N ASP A 5 14.61 4.83 -15.89
CA ASP A 5 14.46 3.48 -15.33
C ASP A 5 15.08 3.46 -13.92
N PRO A 6 14.30 3.23 -12.84
CA PRO A 6 14.82 3.29 -11.48
C PRO A 6 16.00 2.34 -11.26
N TRP A 7 16.04 1.21 -11.97
CA TRP A 7 17.10 0.22 -11.83
C TRP A 7 18.48 0.73 -12.26
N SER A 8 18.52 1.70 -13.18
CA SER A 8 19.76 2.36 -13.61
C SER A 8 20.46 3.14 -12.48
N ALA A 9 19.83 3.30 -11.32
CA ALA A 9 20.48 3.87 -10.13
C ALA A 9 21.68 3.03 -9.67
N PHE A 10 21.61 1.69 -9.78
CA PHE A 10 22.73 0.81 -9.40
C PHE A 10 23.91 0.90 -10.36
N GLU A 11 23.66 1.20 -11.64
CA GLU A 11 24.71 1.42 -12.64
C GLU A 11 25.43 2.76 -12.42
N ARG A 12 24.69 3.79 -11.99
CA ARG A 12 25.24 5.12 -11.69
C ARG A 12 25.99 5.18 -10.35
N ASP A 13 25.50 4.46 -9.35
CA ASP A 13 26.06 4.46 -8.01
C ASP A 13 25.97 3.04 -7.40
N PRO A 14 27.10 2.32 -7.28
CA PRO A 14 27.16 1.02 -6.64
C PRO A 14 26.72 1.02 -5.17
N GLY A 15 26.72 2.18 -4.51
CA GLY A 15 26.21 2.38 -3.15
C GLY A 15 24.72 2.75 -3.10
N ALA A 16 24.04 2.83 -4.25
CA ALA A 16 22.64 3.20 -4.31
C ALA A 16 21.76 2.22 -3.53
N ARG A 17 20.73 2.78 -2.91
CA ARG A 17 19.68 2.02 -2.21
C ARG A 17 18.34 2.41 -2.78
N LEU A 18 17.62 1.42 -3.29
CA LEU A 18 16.29 1.62 -3.87
C LEU A 18 15.23 1.03 -2.96
N ALA A 19 14.12 1.75 -2.83
CA ALA A 19 12.91 1.19 -2.27
C ALA A 19 12.23 0.29 -3.32
N VAL A 20 11.88 -0.93 -2.93
CA VAL A 20 11.25 -1.93 -3.78
C VAL A 20 10.03 -2.55 -3.08
N ILE A 21 9.02 -2.88 -3.87
CA ILE A 21 7.87 -3.70 -3.46
C ILE A 21 8.18 -5.14 -3.88
N VAL A 22 8.15 -6.05 -2.90
CA VAL A 22 8.39 -7.48 -3.09
C VAL A 22 7.07 -8.21 -2.90
N THR A 23 6.63 -8.92 -3.93
CA THR A 23 5.48 -9.83 -3.85
C THR A 23 6.00 -11.26 -3.71
N LEU A 24 5.47 -11.99 -2.74
CA LEU A 24 5.77 -13.39 -2.52
C LEU A 24 4.65 -14.24 -3.12
N ALA A 25 5.02 -15.43 -3.60
CA ALA A 25 4.06 -16.40 -4.08
C ALA A 25 3.02 -16.68 -2.98
N SER A 26 1.74 -16.48 -3.31
CA SER A 26 0.67 -16.67 -2.34
C SER A 26 0.65 -18.11 -1.82
N PRO A 27 0.46 -18.33 -0.51
CA PRO A 27 0.27 -19.68 0.00
C PRO A 27 -1.00 -20.27 -0.62
N ALA A 28 -0.90 -21.47 -1.21
CA ALA A 28 -2.04 -22.14 -1.81
C ALA A 28 -3.16 -22.29 -0.76
N GLU A 29 -4.36 -21.79 -1.07
CA GLU A 29 -5.53 -22.01 -0.23
C GLU A 29 -6.22 -23.33 -0.62
N PRO A 30 -6.52 -24.22 0.34
CA PRO A 30 -7.49 -25.26 0.08
C PRO A 30 -8.87 -24.62 -0.12
N MET A 31 -9.48 -24.87 -1.28
CA MET A 31 -10.84 -24.41 -1.62
C MET A 31 -11.84 -24.99 -0.61
N ALA A 32 -12.26 -24.21 0.38
CA ALA A 32 -13.29 -24.62 1.32
C ALA A 32 -14.68 -24.27 0.76
N HIS A 33 -15.29 -25.22 0.04
CA HIS A 33 -16.73 -25.18 -0.23
C HIS A 33 -17.47 -25.88 0.93
N SER A 34 -18.08 -25.11 1.83
CA SER A 34 -19.20 -25.65 2.61
C SER A 34 -20.16 -24.55 3.05
N TYR A 35 -21.41 -24.65 2.62
CA TYR A 35 -22.54 -23.91 3.15
C TYR A 35 -22.92 -24.51 4.51
N ALA A 36 -22.43 -23.94 5.61
CA ALA A 36 -22.89 -24.22 6.97
C ALA A 36 -23.41 -22.92 7.62
N GLY A 37 -24.27 -23.04 8.64
CA GLY A 37 -25.05 -21.91 9.20
C GLY A 37 -24.25 -20.67 9.60
N ALA A 38 -24.91 -19.51 9.61
CA ALA A 38 -24.30 -18.18 9.62
C ALA A 38 -23.27 -17.90 10.75
N ASP A 39 -23.44 -18.49 11.94
CA ASP A 39 -22.54 -18.24 13.10
C ASP A 39 -21.32 -19.18 13.10
N THR A 40 -21.50 -20.45 12.72
CA THR A 40 -20.40 -21.39 12.41
C THR A 40 -19.54 -20.87 11.26
N ASP A 41 -20.16 -20.25 10.27
CA ASP A 41 -19.52 -19.65 9.11
C ASP A 41 -18.69 -18.40 9.49
N ARG A 42 -19.13 -17.57 10.45
CA ARG A 42 -18.32 -16.44 10.96
C ARG A 42 -17.03 -16.92 11.65
N HIS A 43 -17.14 -17.87 12.58
CA HIS A 43 -15.97 -18.39 13.30
C HIS A 43 -14.99 -19.09 12.37
N GLN A 44 -15.48 -19.87 11.41
CA GLN A 44 -14.66 -20.53 10.39
C GLN A 44 -13.94 -19.52 9.49
N ARG A 45 -14.62 -18.46 9.02
CA ARG A 45 -13.99 -17.38 8.24
C ARG A 45 -12.91 -16.65 9.03
N LEU A 46 -13.15 -16.36 10.31
CA LEU A 46 -12.14 -15.73 11.17
C LEU A 46 -10.91 -16.64 11.35
N ALA A 47 -11.13 -17.93 11.58
CA ALA A 47 -10.06 -18.90 11.69
C ALA A 47 -9.27 -19.05 10.38
N GLN A 48 -9.94 -19.07 9.23
CA GLN A 48 -9.29 -19.10 7.91
C GLN A 48 -8.44 -17.85 7.66
N ARG A 49 -8.97 -16.66 7.96
CA ARG A 49 -8.22 -15.40 7.88
C ARG A 49 -6.98 -15.42 8.78
N ALA A 50 -7.12 -15.91 10.02
CA ALA A 50 -5.99 -16.03 10.94
C ALA A 50 -4.91 -16.99 10.42
N ARG A 51 -5.31 -18.15 9.89
CA ARG A 51 -4.38 -19.13 9.27
C ARG A 51 -3.67 -18.54 8.06
N ARG A 52 -4.39 -17.84 7.18
CA ARG A 52 -3.80 -17.15 6.01
C ARG A 52 -2.76 -16.13 6.45
N ARG A 53 -3.08 -15.27 7.42
CA ARG A 53 -2.14 -14.27 7.96
C ARG A 53 -0.89 -14.92 8.55
N ALA A 54 -1.04 -16.02 9.30
CA ALA A 54 0.10 -16.76 9.84
C ALA A 54 0.96 -17.40 8.74
N ALA A 55 0.36 -17.89 7.65
CA ALA A 55 1.10 -18.42 6.51
C ALA A 55 1.88 -17.32 5.77
N ILE A 56 1.26 -16.17 5.53
CA ILE A 56 1.90 -14.98 4.95
C ILE A 56 3.08 -14.54 5.81
N ALA A 57 2.90 -14.42 7.13
CA ALA A 57 3.97 -14.04 8.04
C ALA A 57 5.17 -14.98 7.97
N ARG A 58 4.94 -16.30 7.91
CA ARG A 58 6.02 -17.30 7.76
C ARG A 58 6.78 -17.16 6.44
N LEU A 59 6.09 -16.88 5.33
CA LEU A 59 6.74 -16.63 4.04
C LEU A 59 7.61 -15.38 4.10
N GLN A 60 7.09 -14.29 4.65
CA GLN A 60 7.79 -13.02 4.82
C GLN A 60 9.04 -13.18 5.69
N THR A 61 8.90 -13.77 6.89
CA THR A 61 10.04 -14.05 7.79
C THR A 61 11.06 -14.95 7.11
N GLY A 62 10.64 -16.01 6.43
CA GLY A 62 11.57 -16.92 5.77
C GLY A 62 12.42 -16.28 4.66
N VAL A 63 11.85 -15.34 3.89
CA VAL A 63 12.60 -14.57 2.87
C VAL A 63 13.56 -13.60 3.54
N LEU A 64 13.10 -12.87 4.54
CA LEU A 64 13.93 -11.93 5.29
C LEU A 64 15.12 -12.65 5.95
N ASP A 65 14.90 -13.76 6.64
CA ASP A 65 15.96 -14.53 7.30
C ASP A 65 17.01 -15.02 6.30
N ARG A 66 16.60 -15.48 5.11
CA ARG A 66 17.55 -15.95 4.09
C ARG A 66 18.43 -14.82 3.58
N ILE A 67 17.87 -13.65 3.29
CA ILE A 67 18.64 -12.54 2.73
C ILE A 67 19.66 -12.01 3.73
N HIS A 68 19.34 -12.00 5.03
CA HIS A 68 20.32 -11.67 6.07
C HIS A 68 21.50 -12.66 6.15
N VAL A 69 21.29 -13.90 5.70
CA VAL A 69 22.26 -15.01 5.71
C VAL A 69 23.06 -15.12 4.41
N SER A 70 22.55 -14.66 3.27
CA SER A 70 23.20 -14.71 1.95
C SER A 70 24.51 -13.91 1.90
N ARG A 71 25.60 -14.54 2.34
CA ARG A 71 27.00 -14.16 2.08
C ARG A 71 27.43 -14.87 0.80
N ARG A 72 27.78 -14.14 -0.26
CA ARG A 72 28.61 -14.71 -1.34
C ARG A 72 30.06 -14.30 -1.15
N GLU A 73 30.94 -15.29 -1.04
CA GLU A 73 32.38 -15.11 -1.24
C GLU A 73 32.66 -14.96 -2.74
N GLY A 74 33.27 -13.83 -3.12
CA GLY A 74 33.63 -13.46 -4.51
C GLY A 74 32.48 -12.76 -5.25
N TYR A 75 32.61 -11.53 -5.76
CA TYR A 75 33.75 -10.78 -6.29
C TYR A 75 33.52 -9.27 -5.98
N GLY A 76 34.41 -8.62 -5.22
CA GLY A 76 34.40 -7.16 -4.99
C GLY A 76 33.93 -6.67 -3.61
N ALA A 77 34.90 -6.42 -2.71
CA ALA A 77 34.85 -5.56 -1.52
C ALA A 77 33.56 -5.54 -0.63
N GLY A 78 33.30 -6.67 0.03
CA GLY A 78 33.23 -6.70 1.50
C GLY A 78 32.02 -6.10 2.23
N SER A 79 30.93 -5.76 1.54
CA SER A 79 29.70 -5.29 2.21
C SER A 79 28.65 -6.40 2.24
N ARG A 80 28.05 -6.67 3.41
CA ARG A 80 26.84 -7.51 3.50
C ARG A 80 25.77 -6.88 2.60
N ALA A 81 25.00 -7.69 1.88
CA ALA A 81 23.84 -7.19 1.13
C ALA A 81 23.01 -6.29 2.05
N TYR A 82 22.81 -5.04 1.65
CA TYR A 82 22.00 -4.11 2.41
C TYR A 82 20.54 -4.40 2.10
N VAL A 83 19.81 -4.83 3.12
CA VAL A 83 18.35 -4.92 3.10
C VAL A 83 17.82 -4.31 4.39
N ARG A 84 16.96 -3.31 4.25
CA ARG A 84 16.21 -2.72 5.35
C ARG A 84 14.73 -2.89 5.09
N VAL A 85 14.04 -3.55 6.01
CA VAL A 85 12.58 -3.63 5.98
C VAL A 85 11.99 -2.24 6.17
N ARG A 86 11.12 -1.82 5.23
CA ARG A 86 10.31 -0.61 5.35
C ARG A 86 8.95 -0.98 5.92
N ASP A 87 8.23 -1.89 5.26
CA ASP A 87 6.94 -2.40 5.71
C ASP A 87 6.74 -3.89 5.41
N VAL A 88 5.92 -4.52 6.25
CA VAL A 88 5.44 -5.89 6.08
C VAL A 88 3.91 -5.87 6.19
N PHE A 89 3.22 -6.33 5.15
CA PHE A 89 1.76 -6.36 5.14
C PHE A 89 1.27 -7.70 5.70
N SER A 90 0.45 -7.67 6.75
CA SER A 90 -0.01 -8.91 7.41
C SER A 90 -1.09 -9.65 6.61
N ALA A 91 -1.88 -8.91 5.82
CA ALA A 91 -2.99 -9.46 5.05
C ALA A 91 -2.60 -9.91 3.63
N PHE A 92 -1.48 -9.43 3.11
CA PHE A 92 -1.01 -9.68 1.76
C PHE A 92 0.43 -10.18 1.80
N PRO A 93 0.83 -11.10 0.91
CA PRO A 93 2.21 -11.59 0.81
C PRO A 93 3.12 -10.55 0.14
N ILE A 94 3.11 -9.31 0.66
CA ILE A 94 3.81 -8.16 0.10
C ILE A 94 4.68 -7.56 1.20
N MET A 95 5.87 -7.10 0.85
CA MET A 95 6.75 -6.31 1.72
C MET A 95 7.33 -5.14 0.93
N THR A 96 7.65 -4.04 1.60
CA THR A 96 8.48 -2.98 1.03
C THR A 96 9.84 -3.01 1.69
N LEU A 97 10.89 -3.03 0.88
CA LEU A 97 12.28 -3.14 1.34
C LEU A 97 13.10 -2.01 0.73
N SER A 98 14.14 -1.56 1.43
CA SER A 98 15.21 -0.76 0.85
C SER A 98 16.41 -1.67 0.64
N VAL A 99 16.85 -1.80 -0.61
CA VAL A 99 17.88 -2.77 -1.01
C VAL A 99 19.00 -2.11 -1.81
N ASP A 100 20.22 -2.63 -1.67
CA ASP A 100 21.30 -2.42 -2.63
C ASP A 100 21.23 -3.45 -3.78
N ALA A 101 22.16 -3.37 -4.73
CA ALA A 101 22.21 -4.30 -5.87
C ALA A 101 22.34 -5.77 -5.44
N ALA A 102 23.12 -6.06 -4.40
CA ALA A 102 23.29 -7.41 -3.87
C ALA A 102 22.01 -7.94 -3.18
N GLY A 103 21.31 -7.08 -2.44
CA GLY A 103 20.02 -7.38 -1.83
C GLY A 103 18.92 -7.64 -2.87
N LEU A 104 18.91 -6.86 -3.95
CA LEU A 104 18.02 -7.12 -5.09
C LEU A 104 18.31 -8.48 -5.72
N GLN A 105 19.58 -8.79 -6.01
CA GLN A 105 19.94 -10.08 -6.57
C GLN A 105 19.52 -11.24 -5.66
N ALA A 106 19.75 -11.12 -4.35
CA ALA A 106 19.34 -12.14 -3.38
C ALA A 106 17.81 -12.37 -3.35
N LEU A 107 17.01 -11.32 -3.55
CA LEU A 107 15.55 -11.42 -3.69
C LEU A 107 15.15 -12.16 -4.97
N LEU A 108 15.77 -11.82 -6.10
CA LEU A 108 15.48 -12.44 -7.41
C LEU A 108 15.87 -13.93 -7.46
N GLU A 109 16.84 -14.36 -6.65
CA GLU A 109 17.27 -15.76 -6.52
C GLU A 109 16.44 -16.58 -5.50
N ASP A 110 15.48 -15.96 -4.79
CA ASP A 110 14.62 -16.66 -3.84
C ASP A 110 13.34 -17.19 -4.54
N PRO A 111 13.11 -18.51 -4.60
CA PRO A 111 11.95 -19.08 -5.30
C PRO A 111 10.61 -18.75 -4.63
N ARG A 112 10.61 -18.15 -3.43
CA ARG A 112 9.39 -17.66 -2.77
C ARG A 112 8.99 -16.27 -3.26
N VAL A 113 9.91 -15.54 -3.88
CA VAL A 113 9.66 -14.20 -4.44
C VAL A 113 9.04 -14.37 -5.82
N GLU A 114 7.85 -13.81 -5.99
CA GLU A 114 7.11 -13.81 -7.26
C GLU A 114 7.52 -12.61 -8.13
N SER A 115 7.67 -11.43 -7.52
CA SER A 115 8.11 -10.23 -8.23
C SER A 115 8.79 -9.23 -7.31
N VAL A 116 9.67 -8.42 -7.90
CA VAL A 116 10.28 -7.25 -7.28
C VAL A 116 10.12 -6.08 -8.22
N VAL A 117 9.48 -5.01 -7.76
CA VAL A 117 9.27 -3.78 -8.56
C VAL A 117 9.74 -2.55 -7.78
N PRO A 118 10.20 -1.46 -8.44
CA PRO A 118 10.57 -0.25 -7.73
C PRO A 118 9.35 0.39 -7.03
N GLU A 119 9.53 0.86 -5.80
CA GLU A 119 8.52 1.67 -5.09
C GLU A 119 8.60 3.10 -5.62
N GLN A 120 7.62 3.50 -6.44
CA GLN A 120 7.55 4.82 -7.07
C GLN A 120 6.22 5.52 -6.79
N PRO A 121 6.22 6.87 -6.67
CA PRO A 121 4.99 7.64 -6.60
C PRO A 121 4.21 7.50 -7.91
N THR A 122 2.94 7.09 -7.83
CA THR A 122 2.02 7.16 -8.97
C THR A 122 1.25 8.48 -8.89
N PRO A 123 1.30 9.36 -9.91
CA PRO A 123 0.54 10.60 -9.87
C PRO A 123 -0.96 10.32 -9.90
N PHE A 124 -1.73 11.03 -9.08
CA PHE A 124 -3.19 11.04 -9.19
C PHE A 124 -3.58 11.74 -10.50
N ALA A 125 -4.46 11.12 -11.28
CA ALA A 125 -4.95 11.69 -12.53
C ALA A 125 -6.43 11.39 -12.69
N LEU A 126 -7.24 12.45 -12.82
CA LEU A 126 -8.59 12.37 -13.34
C LEU A 126 -8.65 13.24 -14.61
N ALA A 127 -8.81 12.61 -15.77
CA ALA A 127 -8.87 13.34 -17.05
C ALA A 127 -10.22 14.03 -17.27
N SER A 128 -11.33 13.36 -16.93
CA SER A 128 -12.70 13.88 -16.97
C SER A 128 -13.67 12.82 -16.41
N SER A 129 -14.69 13.20 -15.65
CA SER A 129 -15.70 12.27 -15.11
C SER A 129 -17.12 12.63 -15.53
N LEU A 130 -17.53 13.89 -15.38
CA LEU A 130 -18.91 14.33 -15.56
C LEU A 130 -19.48 14.16 -17.00
N PRO A 131 -18.76 14.46 -18.10
CA PRO A 131 -19.28 14.26 -19.46
C PRO A 131 -19.43 12.79 -19.87
N LEU A 132 -18.77 11.86 -19.16
CA LEU A 132 -18.76 10.42 -19.45
C LEU A 132 -19.80 9.64 -18.64
N LEU A 133 -20.32 10.24 -17.56
CA LEU A 133 -21.44 9.69 -16.80
C LEU A 133 -22.76 9.95 -17.56
N THR A 134 -22.93 9.27 -18.70
CA THR A 134 -24.22 9.21 -19.40
C THR A 134 -25.12 8.20 -18.70
N GLY A 135 -25.74 8.57 -17.59
CA GLY A 135 -26.55 7.60 -16.86
C GLY A 135 -27.32 8.18 -15.69
N GLN A 136 -28.59 8.45 -15.93
CA GLN A 136 -29.63 8.93 -15.00
C GLN A 136 -29.71 10.46 -14.85
N PRO A 137 -30.89 11.07 -15.09
CA PRO A 137 -31.16 12.43 -14.64
C PRO A 137 -30.97 12.50 -13.12
N PHE A 138 -30.22 13.49 -12.65
CA PHE A 138 -30.28 13.92 -11.25
C PHE A 138 -31.76 14.09 -10.85
N GLY A 139 -32.23 13.33 -9.86
CA GLY A 139 -33.60 13.45 -9.33
C GLY A 139 -34.58 12.32 -9.67
N VAL A 140 -34.16 11.23 -10.32
CA VAL A 140 -34.98 10.00 -10.35
C VAL A 140 -34.88 9.30 -9.00
N PRO A 141 -35.99 9.09 -8.26
CA PRO A 141 -35.95 8.35 -7.00
C PRO A 141 -35.50 6.91 -7.28
N LEU A 142 -34.28 6.59 -6.87
CA LEU A 142 -33.86 5.20 -6.77
C LEU A 142 -34.56 4.61 -5.54
N SER A 143 -35.07 3.39 -5.66
CA SER A 143 -35.62 2.63 -4.53
C SER A 143 -34.55 2.18 -3.52
N HIS A 144 -33.28 2.55 -3.76
CA HIS A 144 -32.13 2.20 -2.95
C HIS A 144 -31.35 3.48 -2.65
N ASP A 145 -31.12 3.75 -1.36
CA ASP A 145 -30.47 4.96 -0.85
C ASP A 145 -29.10 4.68 -0.19
N GLY A 146 -28.71 3.40 -0.12
CA GLY A 146 -27.47 2.96 0.53
C GLY A 146 -27.54 2.94 2.06
N SER A 147 -28.72 3.11 2.67
CA SER A 147 -28.89 3.09 4.12
C SER A 147 -28.31 1.81 4.75
N GLY A 148 -27.48 1.97 5.79
CA GLY A 148 -26.81 0.87 6.49
C GLY A 148 -25.54 0.35 5.81
N GLN A 149 -25.10 0.94 4.71
CA GLN A 149 -23.85 0.60 4.03
C GLN A 149 -22.78 1.67 4.27
N ALA A 150 -21.52 1.23 4.33
CA ALA A 150 -20.36 2.12 4.33
C ALA A 150 -19.55 1.89 3.05
N VAL A 151 -19.09 2.98 2.45
CA VAL A 151 -18.21 2.96 1.28
C VAL A 151 -16.83 3.47 1.71
N VAL A 152 -15.80 2.67 1.45
CA VAL A 152 -14.40 3.06 1.74
C VAL A 152 -13.79 3.67 0.49
N ILE A 153 -13.32 4.91 0.62
CA ILE A 153 -12.66 5.65 -0.46
C ILE A 153 -11.19 5.80 -0.09
N LEU A 154 -10.30 5.34 -0.97
CA LEU A 154 -8.85 5.51 -0.84
C LEU A 154 -8.42 6.62 -1.82
N ASP A 155 -8.26 7.84 -1.30
CA ASP A 155 -7.86 9.02 -2.09
C ASP A 155 -6.88 9.88 -1.27
N SER A 156 -6.50 11.02 -1.84
CA SER A 156 -5.69 12.08 -1.24
C SER A 156 -6.32 12.76 -0.02
N GLY A 157 -7.62 12.59 0.20
CA GLY A 157 -8.36 13.19 1.30
C GLY A 157 -9.77 13.60 0.89
N VAL A 158 -10.53 14.18 1.82
CA VAL A 158 -11.85 14.77 1.61
C VAL A 158 -12.05 15.93 2.58
N ASP A 159 -12.63 17.03 2.09
CA ASP A 159 -13.13 18.07 2.99
C ASP A 159 -14.43 17.58 3.66
N SER A 160 -14.28 16.96 4.83
CA SER A 160 -15.40 16.47 5.63
C SER A 160 -16.28 17.58 6.20
N THR A 161 -15.84 18.85 6.12
CA THR A 161 -16.66 20.02 6.49
C THR A 161 -17.57 20.49 5.37
N HIS A 162 -17.40 19.99 4.15
CA HIS A 162 -18.26 20.33 3.02
C HIS A 162 -19.70 19.83 3.26
N ARG A 163 -20.70 20.67 2.95
CA ARG A 163 -22.13 20.39 3.23
C ARG A 163 -22.65 19.08 2.64
N ALA A 164 -22.03 18.59 1.56
CA ALA A 164 -22.41 17.33 0.93
C ALA A 164 -22.13 16.12 1.83
N PHE A 165 -21.19 16.26 2.77
CA PHE A 165 -20.72 15.22 3.67
C PHE A 165 -21.26 15.32 5.10
N THR A 166 -22.10 16.32 5.41
CA THR A 166 -22.71 16.49 6.73
C THR A 166 -23.40 15.20 7.19
N GLY A 167 -22.88 14.59 8.26
CA GLY A 167 -23.40 13.34 8.82
C GLY A 167 -23.16 12.08 7.98
N ARG A 168 -22.31 12.15 6.95
CA ARG A 168 -22.03 11.02 6.04
C ARG A 168 -20.64 10.40 6.21
N VAL A 169 -19.69 11.13 6.81
CA VAL A 169 -18.36 10.60 7.12
C VAL A 169 -18.41 9.88 8.45
N VAL A 170 -18.21 8.56 8.43
CA VAL A 170 -18.31 7.69 9.60
C VAL A 170 -16.95 7.35 10.22
N GLU A 171 -15.90 7.32 9.41
CA GLU A 171 -14.52 7.07 9.85
C GLU A 171 -13.55 7.70 8.84
N GLU A 172 -12.43 8.20 9.35
CA GLU A 172 -11.36 8.78 8.56
C GLU A 172 -10.02 8.20 9.03
N ALA A 173 -9.10 8.00 8.10
CA ALA A 173 -7.74 7.59 8.41
C ALA A 173 -6.76 8.13 7.37
N CYS A 174 -5.56 8.48 7.82
CA CYS A 174 -4.46 8.87 6.95
C CYS A 174 -3.41 7.76 6.87
N PHE A 175 -3.10 7.36 5.64
CA PHE A 175 -2.09 6.35 5.31
C PHE A 175 -0.86 6.96 4.60
N SER A 176 -0.64 8.27 4.73
CA SER A 176 0.56 8.92 4.18
C SER A 176 1.82 8.53 4.95
N ARG A 177 2.98 8.66 4.28
CA ARG A 177 4.30 8.33 4.85
C ARG A 177 5.40 9.15 4.20
N THR A 178 6.48 9.32 4.94
CA THR A 178 7.74 9.88 4.44
C THR A 178 8.47 8.81 3.63
N LEU A 179 8.77 9.07 2.35
CA LEU A 179 9.57 8.20 1.52
C LEU A 179 10.95 8.84 1.30
N THR A 180 11.99 8.01 1.31
CA THR A 180 13.33 8.40 0.87
C THR A 180 13.85 7.29 -0.02
N SER A 181 14.06 7.58 -1.30
CA SER A 181 14.50 6.63 -2.31
C SER A 181 15.27 7.36 -3.41
N GLY A 182 16.40 6.80 -3.87
CA GLY A 182 17.14 7.33 -5.02
C GLY A 182 17.56 8.81 -4.91
N GLY A 183 17.75 9.34 -3.70
CA GLY A 183 18.10 10.74 -3.45
C GLY A 183 16.92 11.72 -3.37
N ALA A 184 15.68 11.26 -3.64
CA ALA A 184 14.47 12.05 -3.40
C ALA A 184 13.89 11.76 -2.01
N SER A 185 13.33 12.78 -1.35
CA SER A 185 12.62 12.62 -0.08
C SER A 185 11.25 13.31 -0.12
N SER A 186 10.22 12.63 0.38
CA SER A 186 8.90 13.19 0.68
C SER A 186 8.66 13.20 2.19
N THR A 187 7.70 14.01 2.65
CA THR A 187 7.20 13.99 4.02
C THR A 187 5.77 13.45 4.05
N THR A 188 5.38 12.85 5.17
CA THR A 188 3.98 12.47 5.40
C THR A 188 3.05 13.70 5.26
N LEU A 189 1.88 13.46 4.69
CA LEU A 189 0.79 14.42 4.54
C LEU A 189 -0.31 14.24 5.60
N CYS A 190 -0.11 13.34 6.58
CA CYS A 190 -1.08 13.20 7.66
C CYS A 190 -1.15 14.48 8.51
N PRO A 191 -2.35 14.98 8.85
CA PRO A 191 -2.49 16.27 9.54
C PRO A 191 -1.75 16.36 10.89
N ASN A 192 -1.61 15.25 11.61
CA ASN A 192 -0.88 15.17 12.86
C ASN A 192 0.65 15.00 12.69
N GLY A 193 1.16 14.97 11.46
CA GLY A 193 2.57 14.75 11.15
C GLY A 193 3.08 13.32 11.39
N ALA A 194 2.21 12.39 11.77
CA ALA A 194 2.58 10.98 11.91
C ALA A 194 2.63 10.28 10.55
N GLN A 195 3.32 9.15 10.50
CA GLN A 195 3.50 8.37 9.28
C GLN A 195 2.95 6.96 9.47
N THR A 196 2.53 6.37 8.36
CA THR A 196 2.09 4.97 8.30
C THR A 196 3.22 4.02 8.67
N LEU A 197 2.89 3.00 9.45
CA LEU A 197 3.81 1.92 9.84
C LEU A 197 3.15 0.57 9.53
N GLY A 198 3.62 -0.11 8.49
CA GLY A 198 2.99 -1.32 7.97
C GLY A 198 1.57 -1.03 7.48
N ALA A 199 0.60 -1.76 8.05
CA ALA A 199 -0.83 -1.55 7.80
C ALA A 199 -1.49 -0.57 8.78
N SER A 200 -0.72 0.04 9.70
CA SER A 200 -1.26 0.96 10.71
C SER A 200 -1.27 2.39 10.16
N PRO A 201 -2.42 3.08 10.15
CA PRO A 201 -2.51 4.47 9.72
C PRO A 201 -1.68 5.39 10.63
N GLY A 202 -1.18 6.49 10.07
CA GLY A 202 -0.53 7.55 10.85
C GLY A 202 -1.53 8.35 11.70
N MET A 203 -2.78 8.43 11.27
CA MET A 203 -3.85 9.10 11.99
C MET A 203 -5.19 8.40 11.74
N VAL A 204 -6.04 8.33 12.76
CA VAL A 204 -7.42 7.83 12.67
C VAL A 204 -8.34 8.80 13.39
N GLY A 205 -9.56 8.93 12.90
CA GLY A 205 -10.61 9.73 13.50
C GLY A 205 -10.78 11.08 12.82
N ALA A 206 -11.67 11.88 13.38
CA ALA A 206 -12.12 13.13 12.79
C ALA A 206 -10.95 14.02 12.33
N GLY A 207 -10.99 14.42 11.07
CA GLY A 207 -9.99 15.28 10.46
C GLY A 207 -8.78 14.54 9.87
N ALA A 208 -8.67 13.22 10.03
CA ALA A 208 -7.54 12.45 9.50
C ALA A 208 -7.47 12.47 7.96
N ALA A 209 -8.61 12.60 7.29
CA ALA A 209 -8.68 12.69 5.83
C ALA A 209 -8.74 14.14 5.33
N MET A 210 -8.59 15.13 6.21
CA MET A 210 -8.64 16.53 5.78
C MET A 210 -7.57 16.81 4.73
N PRO A 211 -7.89 17.61 3.71
CA PRO A 211 -6.94 17.93 2.66
C PRO A 211 -5.70 18.57 3.25
N CYS A 212 -4.53 18.09 2.85
CA CYS A 212 -3.27 18.69 3.24
C CYS A 212 -3.12 20.11 2.67
N THR A 213 -2.48 21.01 3.42
CA THR A 213 -2.28 22.40 2.99
C THR A 213 -1.08 22.52 2.06
N HIS A 214 -1.23 23.26 0.96
CA HIS A 214 -0.14 23.69 0.06
C HIS A 214 0.51 22.60 -0.83
N HIS A 215 -0.26 21.64 -1.33
CA HIS A 215 0.20 20.77 -2.41
C HIS A 215 -0.91 20.52 -3.42
N SER A 216 -0.62 20.64 -4.72
CA SER A 216 -1.58 20.33 -5.80
C SER A 216 -2.08 18.88 -5.82
N LEU A 217 -1.43 17.98 -5.06
CA LEU A 217 -1.88 16.60 -4.86
C LEU A 217 -3.01 16.51 -3.83
N CYS A 218 -3.16 17.51 -2.96
CA CYS A 218 -4.15 17.54 -1.88
C CYS A 218 -5.53 18.05 -2.32
N ASP A 219 -5.63 18.68 -3.50
CA ASP A 219 -6.88 19.21 -4.03
C ASP A 219 -7.71 18.14 -4.76
N HIS A 220 -7.13 16.98 -5.06
CA HIS A 220 -7.74 15.97 -5.92
C HIS A 220 -9.01 15.37 -5.31
N GLY A 221 -8.91 14.75 -4.13
CA GLY A 221 -10.04 14.03 -3.53
C GLY A 221 -11.19 14.97 -3.19
N THR A 222 -10.88 16.18 -2.72
CA THR A 222 -11.85 17.23 -2.39
C THR A 222 -12.61 17.75 -3.61
N HIS A 223 -11.93 17.96 -4.73
CA HIS A 223 -12.55 18.48 -5.96
C HIS A 223 -13.48 17.47 -6.64
N VAL A 224 -13.24 16.17 -6.48
CA VAL A 224 -14.06 15.12 -7.10
C VAL A 224 -15.24 14.75 -6.20
N ALA A 225 -15.08 14.88 -4.89
CA ALA A 225 -16.06 14.43 -3.90
C ALA A 225 -17.09 15.51 -3.51
N GLY A 226 -16.85 16.80 -3.79
CA GLY A 226 -17.66 17.95 -3.34
C GLY A 226 -18.35 18.74 -4.44
#